data_AF-A0AAP8HUQ0-F1
#
_entry.id   AF-A0AAP8HUQ0-F1
#
_cell.length_a   1.000
_cell.length_b   1.000
_cell.length_c   1.000
_cell.angle_alpha   90.00
_cell.angle_beta   90.00
_cell.angle_gamma   90.00
#
_symmetry.space_group_name_H-M   'P 1'
#
loop_
_entity.id
_entity.type
_entity.pdbx_description
1 polymer ?
#
loop_
_entity_poly.entity_id
_entity_poly.type
_entity_poly.pdbx_seq_one_letter_code
_entity_poly.pdbx_strand_id
1 'polypeptide(L)'
;MNKQQRAIAATLEYLREAAIVLTEEEQQRIEIATFGLADYPVSGLQLLTYVNSPRYCAKELVLFPEQTCPEHLHPPFAGTPGKQETFRCRWGEVFLFVDDENLTLNDAGGEPVCRVPEGAEQWYTCNRYILLRPGEQYTIAPNTRHWFQAGK
;
A
#
# COMPACT_ATOMS: atom_id res chain seq x y z
N MET A 1 18.28 4.85 -17.90
CA MET A 1 16.97 4.31 -17.49
C MET A 1 15.96 5.43 -17.29
N ASN A 2 14.76 5.25 -17.85
CA ASN A 2 13.61 6.14 -17.60
C ASN A 2 13.07 5.95 -16.16
N LYS A 3 12.12 6.79 -15.74
CA LYS A 3 11.57 6.80 -14.36
C LYS A 3 10.97 5.44 -13.97
N GLN A 4 10.23 4.82 -14.88
CA GLN A 4 9.60 3.52 -14.67
C GLN A 4 10.62 2.40 -14.51
N GLN A 5 11.67 2.36 -15.33
CA GLN A 5 12.75 1.38 -15.20
C GLN A 5 13.48 1.50 -13.87
N ARG A 6 13.70 2.72 -13.37
CA ARG A 6 14.31 2.93 -12.04
C ARG A 6 13.41 2.41 -10.92
N ALA A 7 12.11 2.64 -11.03
CA ALA A 7 11.14 2.14 -10.06
C ALA A 7 11.08 0.61 -10.05
N ILE A 8 11.08 -0.04 -11.22
CA ILE A 8 11.12 -1.50 -11.32
C ILE A 8 12.41 -2.05 -10.70
N ALA A 9 13.57 -1.47 -11.05
CA ALA A 9 14.85 -1.90 -10.47
C ALA A 9 14.86 -1.76 -8.94
N ALA A 10 14.40 -0.63 -8.40
CA ALA A 10 14.29 -0.45 -6.95
C ALA A 10 13.30 -1.45 -6.32
N THR A 11 12.16 -1.72 -6.95
CA THR A 11 11.19 -2.71 -6.49
C THR A 11 11.81 -4.10 -6.38
N LEU A 12 12.59 -4.52 -7.37
CA LEU A 12 13.29 -5.80 -7.37
C LEU A 12 14.30 -5.90 -6.21
N GLU A 13 15.01 -4.82 -5.91
CA GLU A 13 15.92 -4.77 -4.77
C GLU A 13 15.16 -4.95 -3.44
N TYR A 14 14.05 -4.23 -3.23
CA TYR A 14 13.23 -4.40 -2.02
C TYR A 14 12.68 -5.82 -1.86
N LEU A 15 12.19 -6.42 -2.94
CA LEU A 15 11.70 -7.81 -2.92
C LEU A 15 12.82 -8.80 -2.58
N ARG A 16 14.04 -8.57 -3.09
CA ARG A 16 15.21 -9.36 -2.73
C ARG A 16 15.60 -9.20 -1.26
N GLU A 17 15.58 -7.98 -0.71
CA GLU A 17 15.83 -7.72 0.72
C GLU A 17 14.79 -8.39 1.62
N ALA A 18 13.55 -8.52 1.14
CA ALA A 18 12.48 -9.28 1.81
C ALA A 18 12.60 -10.81 1.62
N ALA A 19 13.66 -11.29 0.98
CA ALA A 19 13.88 -12.69 0.61
C ALA A 19 12.75 -13.31 -0.24
N ILE A 20 12.12 -12.49 -1.08
CA ILE A 20 11.06 -12.91 -2.01
C ILE A 20 11.72 -13.28 -3.33
N VAL A 21 11.66 -14.56 -3.68
CA VAL A 21 12.25 -15.09 -4.92
C VAL A 21 11.24 -14.93 -6.05
N LEU A 22 11.65 -14.24 -7.12
CA LEU A 22 10.85 -14.06 -8.33
C LEU A 22 11.51 -14.71 -9.55
N THR A 23 10.69 -15.36 -10.38
CA THR A 23 11.07 -15.80 -11.72
C THR A 23 11.33 -14.60 -12.65
N GLU A 24 12.08 -14.80 -13.74
CA GLU A 24 12.29 -13.75 -14.75
C GLU A 24 10.97 -13.20 -15.31
N GLU A 25 9.97 -14.07 -15.48
CA GLU A 25 8.63 -13.67 -15.93
C GLU A 25 7.92 -12.78 -14.91
N GLU A 26 7.96 -13.11 -13.62
CA GLU A 26 7.40 -12.26 -12.56
C GLU A 26 8.08 -10.90 -12.48
N GLN A 27 9.40 -10.85 -12.63
CA GLN A 27 10.14 -9.59 -12.63
C GLN A 27 9.69 -8.65 -13.76
N GLN A 28 9.33 -9.20 -14.92
CA GLN A 28 8.81 -8.44 -16.06
C GLN A 28 7.35 -7.96 -15.86
N ARG A 29 6.61 -8.57 -14.93
CA ARG A 29 5.20 -8.25 -14.63
C ARG A 29 5.02 -7.25 -13.49
N ILE A 30 6.10 -6.67 -12.95
CA ILE A 30 5.99 -5.61 -11.94
C ILE A 30 5.24 -4.42 -12.53
N GLU A 31 4.14 -4.05 -11.87
CA GLU A 31 3.29 -2.92 -12.25
C GLU A 31 3.66 -1.69 -11.41
N ILE A 32 3.70 -0.52 -12.04
CA ILE A 32 3.89 0.77 -11.37
C ILE A 32 2.58 1.55 -11.46
N ALA A 33 1.86 1.66 -10.34
CA ALA A 33 0.64 2.44 -10.24
C ALA A 33 0.98 3.88 -9.82
N THR A 34 0.80 4.83 -10.74
CA THR A 34 0.93 6.27 -10.46
C THR A 34 -0.40 6.91 -10.07
N PHE A 35 -1.50 6.17 -10.16
CA PHE A 35 -2.87 6.66 -9.93
C PHE A 35 -3.26 7.88 -10.80
N GLY A 36 -2.53 8.13 -11.89
CA GLY A 36 -2.73 9.33 -12.72
C GLY A 36 -2.25 10.64 -12.07
N LEU A 37 -1.56 10.55 -10.92
CA LEU A 37 -1.03 11.70 -10.19
C LEU A 37 0.35 12.11 -10.73
N ALA A 38 0.65 13.40 -10.69
CA ALA A 38 1.89 13.97 -11.23
C ALA A 38 3.09 13.85 -10.27
N ASP A 39 2.85 13.54 -9.01
CA ASP A 39 3.79 13.60 -7.88
C ASP A 39 4.51 12.27 -7.62
N TYR A 40 4.33 11.24 -8.46
CA TYR A 40 5.09 9.99 -8.36
C TYR A 40 6.60 10.27 -8.19
N PRO A 41 7.33 9.65 -7.25
CA PRO A 41 6.90 8.53 -6.42
C PRO A 41 6.22 8.92 -5.10
N VAL A 42 5.97 10.19 -4.77
CA VAL A 42 5.36 10.57 -3.48
C VAL A 42 4.02 9.86 -3.28
N SER A 43 3.10 10.02 -4.25
CA SER A 43 1.92 9.15 -4.37
C SER A 43 2.17 8.07 -5.41
N GLY A 44 2.00 6.81 -5.01
CA GLY A 44 2.21 5.67 -5.91
C GLY A 44 2.30 4.34 -5.21
N LEU A 45 2.33 3.28 -6.01
CA LEU A 45 2.47 1.90 -5.53
C LEU A 45 3.20 1.07 -6.58
N GLN A 46 4.03 0.14 -6.14
CA GLN A 46 4.59 -0.90 -7.00
C GLN A 46 4.02 -2.23 -6.55
N LEU A 47 3.66 -3.09 -7.50
CA LEU A 47 3.09 -4.38 -7.16
C LEU A 47 3.43 -5.48 -8.17
N LEU A 48 3.44 -6.70 -7.66
CA LEU A 48 3.39 -7.92 -8.46
C LEU A 48 2.09 -8.65 -8.14
N THR A 49 1.27 -8.94 -9.14
CA THR A 49 0.09 -9.79 -8.97
C THR A 49 0.48 -11.25 -9.20
N TYR A 50 0.53 -12.06 -8.13
CA TYR A 50 0.78 -13.49 -8.23
C TYR A 50 -0.41 -14.22 -8.86
N VAL A 51 -1.62 -13.89 -8.40
CA VAL A 51 -2.86 -14.50 -8.85
C VAL A 51 -4.01 -13.51 -8.70
N ASN A 52 -4.92 -13.52 -9.67
CA ASN A 52 -6.18 -12.80 -9.62
C ASN A 52 -7.26 -13.66 -10.28
N SER A 53 -8.11 -14.29 -9.48
CA SER A 53 -9.17 -15.19 -9.92
C SER A 53 -10.53 -14.68 -9.46
N PRO A 54 -11.65 -15.26 -9.94
CA PRO A 54 -12.98 -14.89 -9.45
C PRO A 54 -13.18 -15.11 -7.94
N ARG A 55 -12.33 -15.89 -7.26
CA ARG A 55 -12.48 -16.25 -5.85
C ARG A 55 -11.47 -15.58 -4.92
N TYR A 56 -10.23 -15.39 -5.37
CA TYR A 56 -9.18 -14.81 -4.53
C TYR A 56 -8.09 -14.16 -5.38
N CYS A 57 -7.35 -13.27 -4.73
CA CYS A 57 -6.21 -12.55 -5.28
C CYS A 57 -5.07 -12.57 -4.26
N ALA A 58 -3.83 -12.62 -4.74
CA ALA A 58 -2.64 -12.38 -3.94
C ALA A 58 -1.67 -11.49 -4.72
N LYS A 59 -1.11 -10.50 -4.02
CA LYS A 59 -0.18 -9.52 -4.56
C LYS A 59 0.95 -9.30 -3.59
N GLU A 60 2.13 -9.00 -4.12
CA GLU A 60 3.20 -8.37 -3.36
C GLU A 60 3.16 -6.88 -3.63
N LEU A 61 3.25 -6.08 -2.57
CA LEU A 61 3.23 -4.63 -2.64
C LEU A 61 4.58 -4.09 -2.17
N VAL A 62 5.09 -3.09 -2.87
CA VAL A 62 6.29 -2.34 -2.46
C VAL A 62 5.95 -0.86 -2.46
N LEU A 63 6.38 -0.20 -1.38
CA LEU A 63 6.41 1.24 -1.23
C LEU A 63 7.85 1.67 -1.01
N PHE A 64 8.26 2.76 -1.65
CA PHE A 64 9.52 3.43 -1.33
C PHE A 64 9.42 4.22 -0.02
N PRO A 65 10.54 4.66 0.59
CA PRO A 65 10.52 5.43 1.83
C PRO A 65 9.57 6.61 1.74
N GLU A 66 8.67 6.72 2.73
CA GLU A 66 7.64 7.75 2.84
C GLU A 66 6.65 7.82 1.64
N GLN A 67 6.67 6.85 0.72
CA GLN A 67 5.70 6.76 -0.37
C GLN A 67 4.31 6.41 0.17
N THR A 68 3.29 7.07 -0.38
CA THR A 68 1.89 6.89 -0.01
C THR A 68 1.10 6.22 -1.13
N CYS A 69 0.38 5.15 -0.79
CA CYS A 69 -0.75 4.69 -1.59
C CYS A 69 -1.98 5.52 -1.20
N PRO A 70 -2.62 6.26 -2.13
CA PRO A 70 -3.72 7.16 -1.82
C PRO A 70 -4.95 6.48 -1.21
N GLU A 71 -5.78 7.28 -0.53
CA GLU A 71 -7.02 6.79 0.08
C GLU A 71 -8.02 6.27 -0.95
N HIS A 72 -8.53 5.07 -0.68
CA HIS A 72 -9.51 4.41 -1.51
C HIS A 72 -10.33 3.41 -0.69
N LEU A 73 -11.34 2.81 -1.32
CA LEU A 73 -12.11 1.70 -0.78
C LEU A 73 -12.43 0.71 -1.88
N HIS A 74 -12.84 -0.50 -1.50
CA HIS A 74 -13.31 -1.52 -2.43
C HIS A 74 -14.82 -1.70 -2.30
N PRO A 75 -15.62 -1.10 -3.20
CA PRO A 75 -17.06 -1.06 -3.04
C PRO A 75 -17.69 -2.44 -3.35
N PRO A 76 -18.94 -2.66 -2.94
CA PRO A 76 -19.73 -3.81 -3.38
C PRO A 76 -19.70 -3.97 -4.90
N PHE A 77 -19.52 -5.21 -5.37
CA PHE A 77 -19.55 -5.55 -6.79
C PHE A 77 -20.15 -6.94 -6.96
N ALA A 78 -20.91 -7.15 -8.04
CA ALA A 78 -21.51 -8.45 -8.38
C ALA A 78 -22.24 -9.15 -7.21
N GLY A 79 -22.91 -8.37 -6.34
CA GLY A 79 -23.62 -8.90 -5.17
C GLY A 79 -22.75 -9.27 -3.96
N THR A 80 -21.43 -9.02 -4.02
CA THR A 80 -20.50 -9.16 -2.88
C THR A 80 -20.45 -7.86 -2.06
N PRO A 81 -20.05 -7.91 -0.77
CA PRO A 81 -19.89 -6.69 0.04
C PRO A 81 -18.71 -5.80 -0.39
N GLY A 82 -17.89 -6.23 -1.35
CA GLY A 82 -16.63 -5.60 -1.73
C GLY A 82 -15.43 -6.50 -1.41
N LYS A 83 -14.23 -6.09 -1.84
CA LYS A 83 -13.01 -6.87 -1.58
C LYS A 83 -12.66 -6.76 -0.09
N GLN A 84 -12.53 -7.91 0.57
CA GLN A 84 -11.80 -8.03 1.84
C GLN A 84 -10.33 -8.30 1.53
N GLU A 85 -9.41 -7.67 2.25
CA GLU A 85 -7.99 -7.92 2.05
C GLU A 85 -7.19 -7.93 3.36
N THR A 86 -6.14 -8.73 3.36
CA THR A 86 -5.25 -8.89 4.50
C THR A 86 -3.87 -8.40 4.11
N PHE A 87 -3.38 -7.39 4.81
CA PHE A 87 -2.02 -6.88 4.66
C PHE A 87 -1.13 -7.51 5.72
N ARG A 88 0.00 -8.09 5.28
CA ARG A 88 1.04 -8.61 6.16
C ARG A 88 2.37 -7.99 5.76
N CYS A 89 2.97 -7.21 6.65
CA CYS A 89 4.26 -6.60 6.36
C CYS A 89 5.35 -7.69 6.29
N ARG A 90 6.12 -7.68 5.20
CA ARG A 90 7.22 -8.63 4.98
C ARG A 90 8.58 -8.06 5.38
N TRP A 91 8.77 -6.76 5.17
CA TRP A 91 10.01 -6.06 5.38
C TRP A 91 9.73 -4.56 5.57
N GLY A 92 10.59 -3.87 6.32
CA GLY A 92 10.41 -2.45 6.64
C GLY A 92 9.24 -2.20 7.58
N GLU A 93 8.60 -1.04 7.44
CA GLU A 93 7.44 -0.63 8.23
C GLU A 93 6.39 0.01 7.33
N VAL A 94 5.10 -0.20 7.62
CA VAL A 94 3.99 0.48 6.94
C VAL A 94 2.97 0.98 7.95
N PHE A 95 2.60 2.24 7.83
CA PHE A 95 1.50 2.86 8.56
C PHE A 95 0.24 2.71 7.72
N LEU A 96 -0.66 1.82 8.14
CA LEU A 96 -1.93 1.55 7.47
C LEU A 96 -3.02 2.34 8.17
N PHE A 97 -3.60 3.30 7.46
CA PHE A 97 -4.73 4.10 7.91
C PHE A 97 -6.03 3.48 7.44
N VAL A 98 -6.98 3.30 8.34
CA VAL A 98 -8.25 2.63 8.07
C VAL A 98 -9.36 3.39 8.77
N ASP A 99 -10.53 3.46 8.14
CA ASP A 99 -11.77 3.93 8.76
C ASP A 99 -12.29 2.91 9.81
N ASP A 100 -11.52 2.80 10.92
CA ASP A 100 -11.78 1.94 12.07
C ASP A 100 -11.53 2.74 13.36
N GLU A 101 -12.61 3.02 14.09
CA GLU A 101 -12.58 3.81 15.33
C GLU A 101 -11.74 3.19 16.44
N ASN A 102 -11.46 1.88 16.37
CA ASN A 102 -10.66 1.17 17.37
C ASN A 102 -9.15 1.39 17.19
N LEU A 103 -8.72 1.99 16.07
CA LEU A 103 -7.31 2.24 15.77
C LEU A 103 -6.81 3.55 16.38
N THR A 104 -5.48 3.71 16.36
CA THR A 104 -4.79 4.84 17.02
C THR A 104 -4.90 6.10 16.17
N LEU A 105 -5.27 7.24 16.75
CA LEU A 105 -5.24 8.53 16.03
C LEU A 105 -3.82 8.88 15.58
N ASN A 106 -3.68 9.43 14.37
CA ASN A 106 -2.40 9.82 13.77
C ASN A 106 -1.57 10.72 14.70
N ASP A 107 -2.23 11.60 15.42
CA ASP A 107 -1.66 12.64 16.29
C ASP A 107 -1.77 12.31 17.79
N ALA A 108 -2.05 11.05 18.15
CA ALA A 108 -2.20 10.64 19.56
C ALA A 108 -0.95 10.94 20.42
N GLY A 109 0.22 11.08 19.80
CA GLY A 109 1.48 11.45 20.44
C GLY A 109 1.78 12.95 20.48
N GLY A 110 0.84 13.81 20.07
CA GLY A 110 1.00 15.28 19.99
C GLY A 110 1.44 15.78 18.62
N GLU A 111 2.00 14.92 17.76
CA GLU A 111 2.36 15.20 16.37
C GLU A 111 1.93 14.03 15.46
N PRO A 112 1.54 14.28 14.19
CA PRO A 112 1.21 13.21 13.25
C PRO A 112 2.37 12.25 12.99
N VAL A 113 2.14 10.94 13.05
CA VAL A 113 3.15 9.93 12.68
C VAL A 113 3.40 9.87 11.17
N CYS A 114 2.38 10.14 10.37
CA CYS A 114 2.48 10.28 8.92
C CYS A 114 1.88 11.60 8.47
N ARG A 115 2.50 12.22 7.46
CA ARG A 115 1.95 13.36 6.74
C ARG A 115 1.51 12.87 5.37
N VAL A 116 0.27 13.20 5.02
CA VAL A 116 -0.24 12.97 3.66
C VAL A 116 0.52 13.86 2.66
N PRO A 117 0.55 13.52 1.36
CA PRO A 117 1.18 14.34 0.34
C PRO A 117 0.68 15.79 0.37
N GLU A 118 1.60 16.75 0.27
CA GLU A 118 1.29 18.19 0.32
C GLU A 118 0.27 18.59 -0.75
N GLY A 119 -0.76 19.31 -0.34
CA GLY A 119 -1.84 19.78 -1.21
C GLY A 119 -2.92 18.75 -1.50
N ALA A 120 -2.76 17.50 -1.02
CA ALA A 120 -3.75 16.45 -1.15
C ALA A 120 -4.60 16.23 0.11
N GLU A 121 -4.38 17.00 1.18
CA GLU A 121 -4.92 16.77 2.53
C GLU A 121 -6.44 16.57 2.55
N GLN A 122 -7.17 17.35 1.74
CA GLN A 122 -8.64 17.28 1.65
C GLN A 122 -9.17 15.92 1.16
N TRP A 123 -8.34 15.09 0.55
CA TRP A 123 -8.72 13.79 -0.02
C TRP A 123 -8.43 12.61 0.91
N TYR A 124 -7.79 12.85 2.06
CA TYR A 124 -7.49 11.82 3.06
C TYR A 124 -8.38 12.05 4.28
N THR A 125 -9.31 11.14 4.52
CA THR A 125 -10.31 11.24 5.60
C THR A 125 -10.08 10.25 6.73
N CYS A 126 -9.40 9.12 6.46
CA CYS A 126 -8.98 8.17 7.50
C CYS A 126 -7.80 8.76 8.28
N ASN A 127 -7.98 9.01 9.58
CA ASN A 127 -6.97 9.59 10.45
C ASN A 127 -6.52 8.65 11.58
N ARG A 128 -6.98 7.40 11.58
CA ARG A 128 -6.56 6.36 12.52
C ARG A 128 -5.74 5.31 11.81
N TYR A 129 -4.69 4.84 12.47
CA TYR A 129 -3.72 3.93 11.88
C TYR A 129 -3.39 2.75 12.78
N ILE A 130 -2.84 1.73 12.11
CA ILE A 130 -2.06 0.66 12.70
C ILE A 130 -0.69 0.62 12.02
N LEU A 131 0.37 0.54 12.82
CA LEU A 131 1.72 0.31 12.32
C LEU A 131 1.93 -1.20 12.15
N LEU A 132 2.33 -1.64 10.96
CA LEU A 132 2.70 -3.02 10.69
C LEU A 132 4.20 -3.12 10.43
N ARG A 133 4.88 -3.90 11.27
CA ARG A 133 6.27 -4.32 11.16
C ARG A 133 6.37 -5.74 10.60
N PRO A 134 7.57 -6.25 10.25
CA PRO A 134 7.71 -7.56 9.61
C PRO A 134 7.06 -8.66 10.46
N GLY A 135 6.09 -9.34 9.87
CA GLY A 135 5.33 -10.40 10.51
C GLY A 135 4.03 -9.97 11.20
N GLU A 136 3.76 -8.67 11.32
CA GLU A 136 2.48 -8.13 11.75
C GLU A 136 1.48 -8.07 10.58
N GLN A 137 0.20 -8.11 10.90
CA GLN A 137 -0.88 -8.26 9.92
C GLN A 137 -2.15 -7.55 10.36
N TYR A 138 -2.89 -7.01 9.39
CA TYR A 138 -4.23 -6.47 9.59
C TYR A 138 -5.15 -6.85 8.42
N THR A 139 -6.42 -7.10 8.69
CA THR A 139 -7.42 -7.42 7.68
C THR A 139 -8.41 -6.26 7.56
N ILE A 140 -8.42 -5.62 6.41
CA ILE A 140 -9.33 -4.52 6.07
C ILE A 140 -10.67 -5.12 5.67
N ALA A 141 -11.74 -4.64 6.30
CA ALA A 141 -13.10 -5.07 5.97
C ALA A 141 -13.52 -4.58 4.56
N PRO A 142 -14.45 -5.28 3.89
CA PRO A 142 -15.03 -4.81 2.64
C PRO A 142 -15.61 -3.40 2.76
N ASN A 143 -15.52 -2.63 1.67
CA ASN A 143 -16.12 -1.29 1.60
C ASN A 143 -15.64 -0.30 2.69
N THR A 144 -14.42 -0.50 3.21
CA THR A 144 -13.79 0.38 4.21
C THR A 144 -12.71 1.24 3.56
N ARG A 145 -12.74 2.54 3.84
CA ARG A 145 -11.68 3.46 3.37
C ARG A 145 -10.36 3.15 4.05
N HIS A 146 -9.29 3.22 3.27
CA HIS A 146 -7.94 3.04 3.77
C HIS A 146 -6.91 3.68 2.83
N TRP A 147 -5.78 4.08 3.41
CA TRP A 147 -4.55 4.49 2.72
C TRP A 147 -3.36 4.01 3.52
N PHE A 148 -2.17 4.04 2.95
CA PHE A 148 -1.00 3.58 3.68
C PHE A 148 0.28 4.24 3.19
N GLN A 149 1.21 4.46 4.11
CA GLN A 149 2.50 5.09 3.86
C GLN A 149 3.62 4.22 4.45
N ALA A 150 4.72 4.06 3.71
CA ALA A 150 5.89 3.38 4.22
C ALA A 150 6.62 4.23 5.28
N GLY A 151 7.35 3.56 6.15
CA GLY A 151 8.35 4.20 7.01
C GLY A 151 9.51 4.83 6.23
N LYS A 152 10.55 5.23 6.96
CA LYS A 152 11.76 5.87 6.42
C LYS A 152 12.82 4.86 5.96
#